data_AF-A8ZMY0-F1
#
_entry.id   AF-A8ZMY0-F1
#
_cell.length_a   1.000
_cell.length_b   1.000
_cell.length_c   1.000
_cell.angle_alpha   90.00
_cell.angle_beta   90.00
_cell.angle_gamma   90.00
#
_symmetry.space_group_name_H-M   'P 1'
#
loop_
_entity.id
_entity.type
_entity.pdbx_description
1 polymer ?
#
loop_
_entity_poly.entity_id
_entity_poly.type
_entity_poly.pdbx_seq_one_letter_code
_entity_poly.pdbx_strand_id
1 'polypeptide(L)' 'MSNRYLADALALVYNNLTLAERIIECAEEAGDDFSPKARQGLARAHAGLTMATQGMEYEELQAAIMLTHSNE' A
#
# COMPACT_ATOMS: atom_id res chain seq x y z
N MET A 1 1.25 10.65 23.78
CA MET A 1 0.94 9.21 23.64
C MET A 1 0.00 8.90 22.48
N SER A 2 -1.15 9.57 22.33
CA SER A 2 -2.11 9.31 21.22
C SER A 2 -1.48 9.36 19.82
N ASN A 3 -0.64 10.37 19.54
CA ASN A 3 -0.01 10.52 18.22
C ASN A 3 0.97 9.41 17.85
N ARG A 4 1.55 8.69 18.82
CA ARG A 4 2.51 7.61 18.52
C ARG A 4 1.78 6.36 18.00
N TYR A 5 0.71 5.94 18.66
CA TYR A 5 -0.09 4.80 18.19
C TYR A 5 -0.73 5.07 16.82
N LEU A 6 -1.17 6.30 16.57
CA LEU A 6 -1.67 6.69 15.25
C LEU A 6 -0.56 6.62 14.20
N ALA A 7 0.62 7.16 14.50
CA ALA A 7 1.77 7.11 13.60
C ALA A 7 2.21 5.67 13.30
N ASP A 8 2.30 4.81 14.31
CA ASP A 8 2.65 3.40 14.17
C ASP A 8 1.60 2.64 13.32
N ALA A 9 0.31 2.92 13.52
CA ALA A 9 -0.76 2.35 12.72
C ALA A 9 -0.70 2.80 11.26
N LEU A 10 -0.45 4.09 11.01
CA LEU A 10 -0.30 4.63 9.66
C LEU A 10 0.92 4.02 8.94
N ALA A 11 2.05 3.87 9.65
CA ALA A 11 3.25 3.23 9.11
C ALA A 11 2.97 1.76 8.75
N LEU A 12 2.27 1.02 9.61
CA LEU A 12 1.87 -0.37 9.34
C LEU A 12 0.95 -0.47 8.12
N VAL A 13 -0.05 0.42 8.01
CA VAL A 13 -0.94 0.48 6.85
C VAL A 13 -0.16 0.77 5.58
N TYR A 14 0.70 1.79 5.59
CA TYR A 14 1.52 2.15 4.43
C TYR A 14 2.40 0.99 3.97
N ASN A 15 3.13 0.36 4.89
CA ASN A 15 3.98 -0.79 4.58
C ASN A 15 3.20 -1.97 3.98
N ASN A 16 2.00 -2.23 4.48
CA ASN A 16 1.13 -3.29 3.95
C ASN A 16 0.62 -2.96 2.54
N LEU A 17 0.30 -1.69 2.27
CA LEU A 17 -0.10 -1.26 0.93
C LEU A 17 1.07 -1.42 -0.06
N THR A 18 2.28 -0.99 0.31
CA THR A 18 3.49 -1.17 -0.52
C THR A 18 3.80 -2.65 -0.77
N LEU A 19 3.63 -3.51 0.24
CA LEU A 19 3.82 -4.96 0.06
C LEU A 19 2.77 -5.54 -0.89
N ALA A 20 1.51 -5.16 -0.75
CA ALA A 20 0.44 -5.59 -1.65
C ALA A 20 0.70 -5.15 -3.09
N GLU A 21 1.30 -3.98 -3.29
CA GLU A 21 1.59 -3.42 -4.62
C GLU A 21 2.61 -4.29 -5.33
N ARG A 22 3.71 -4.62 -4.64
CA ARG A 22 4.71 -5.56 -5.14
C ARG A 22 4.15 -6.94 -5.47
N ILE A 23 3.23 -7.46 -4.66
CA ILE A 23 2.58 -8.76 -4.94
C ILE A 23 1.75 -8.68 -6.23
N ILE A 24 1.02 -7.60 -6.43
CA ILE A 24 0.21 -7.39 -7.63
C ILE A 24 1.11 -7.22 -8.85
N GLU A 25 2.18 -6.42 -8.77
CA GLU A 25 3.17 -6.27 -9.85
C GLU A 25 3.74 -7.63 -10.28
N CYS A 26 4.17 -8.47 -9.33
CA CYS A 26 4.64 -9.83 -9.64
C CYS A 26 3.57 -10.70 -10.30
N ALA A 27 2.29 -10.55 -9.90
CA ALA A 27 1.20 -11.28 -10.54
C ALA A 27 0.88 -10.75 -11.94
N GLU A 28 1.05 -9.47 -12.20
CA GLU A 28 0.88 -8.88 -13.53
C GLU A 28 1.99 -9.33 -14.49
N GLU A 29 3.23 -9.44 -14.00
CA GLU A 29 4.35 -10.01 -14.74
C GLU A 29 4.13 -11.49 -15.12
N ALA A 30 3.47 -12.26 -14.26
CA ALA A 30 3.06 -13.64 -14.53
C ALA A 30 1.76 -13.75 -15.37
N GLY A 31 1.24 -12.63 -15.89
CA GLY A 31 -0.13 -12.47 -16.40
C GLY A 31 -0.62 -13.44 -17.47
N ASP A 32 0.29 -14.12 -18.18
CA ASP A 32 -0.04 -15.12 -19.20
C ASP A 32 -0.57 -16.44 -18.60
N ASP A 33 -0.24 -16.73 -17.34
CA ASP A 33 -0.70 -17.93 -16.62
C ASP A 33 -2.13 -17.80 -16.08
N PHE A 34 -2.69 -16.59 -16.08
CA PHE A 34 -4.01 -16.31 -15.52
C PHE A 34 -5.13 -16.36 -16.55
N SER A 35 -6.28 -16.91 -16.12
CA SER A 35 -7.53 -16.79 -16.89
C SER A 35 -7.93 -15.32 -17.09
N PRO A 36 -8.69 -14.97 -18.15
CA PRO A 36 -9.15 -13.59 -18.37
C PRO A 36 -9.90 -12.98 -17.16
N LYS A 37 -10.69 -13.80 -16.46
CA LYS A 37 -11.41 -13.37 -15.25
C LYS A 37 -10.47 -13.04 -14.09
N ALA A 38 -9.41 -13.84 -13.91
CA ALA A 38 -8.40 -13.59 -12.89
C ALA A 38 -7.62 -12.30 -13.20
N ARG A 39 -7.22 -12.07 -14.46
CA ARG A 39 -6.61 -10.80 -14.89
C ARG A 39 -7.49 -9.58 -14.63
N GLN A 40 -8.79 -9.68 -14.90
CA GLN A 40 -9.72 -8.59 -14.60
C GLN A 40 -9.86 -8.35 -13.08
N GLY A 41 -9.79 -9.41 -12.28
CA GLY A 41 -9.72 -9.31 -10.82
C GLY A 41 -8.46 -8.59 -10.36
N LEU A 42 -7.31 -8.96 -10.92
CA LEU A 42 -6.01 -8.36 -10.61
C LEU A 42 -5.99 -6.87 -10.97
N ALA A 43 -6.44 -6.50 -12.17
CA ALA A 43 -6.52 -5.10 -12.59
C ALA A 43 -7.41 -4.25 -11.67
N ARG A 44 -8.52 -4.81 -11.16
CA ARG A 44 -9.36 -4.13 -10.16
C ARG A 44 -8.67 -3.97 -8.82
N ALA A 45 -7.94 -5.01 -8.38
CA ALA A 45 -7.17 -4.96 -7.14
C ALA A 45 -6.06 -3.90 -7.25
N HIS A 46 -5.34 -3.85 -8.36
CA HIS A 46 -4.32 -2.85 -8.64
C HIS A 46 -4.91 -1.44 -8.57
N ALA A 47 -5.98 -1.17 -9.31
CA ALA A 47 -6.60 0.17 -9.31
C ALA A 47 -7.05 0.62 -7.91
N GLY A 48 -7.66 -0.27 -7.13
CA GLY A 48 -8.07 0.04 -5.75
C GLY A 48 -6.87 0.29 -4.83
N LEU A 49 -5.78 -0.45 -5.04
CA LEU A 49 -4.56 -0.28 -4.26
C LEU A 49 -3.86 1.04 -4.58
N THR A 50 -3.74 1.42 -5.86
CA THR A 50 -3.18 2.70 -6.28
C THR A 50 -3.92 3.86 -5.62
N MET A 51 -5.26 3.81 -5.59
CA MET A 51 -6.06 4.84 -4.91
C MET A 51 -5.79 4.90 -3.40
N ALA A 52 -5.65 3.74 -2.74
CA ALA A 52 -5.34 3.69 -1.31
C ALA A 52 -3.95 4.26 -1.01
N THR A 53 -2.94 3.91 -1.81
CA THR A 53 -1.57 4.44 -1.68
C THR A 53 -1.54 5.95 -1.90
N GLN A 54 -2.18 6.47 -2.94
CA GLN A 54 -2.30 7.92 -3.20
C GLN A 54 -2.94 8.67 -2.02
N GLY A 55 -3.97 8.08 -1.39
CA GLY A 55 -4.58 8.66 -0.19
C GLY A 55 -3.61 8.78 1.00
N MET A 56 -2.57 7.94 1.04
CA MET A 56 -1.54 7.95 2.09
C MET A 56 -0.38 8.91 1.79
N GLU A 57 -0.24 9.40 0.55
CA GLU A 57 0.82 10.35 0.15
C GLU A 57 0.55 11.80 0.62
N TYR A 58 -0.56 12.04 1.30
CA TYR A 58 -0.84 13.35 1.89
C TYR A 58 0.25 13.78 2.86
N GLU A 59 0.76 15.01 2.71
CA GLU A 59 1.97 15.49 3.40
C GLU A 59 1.89 15.34 4.93
N GLU A 60 0.74 15.62 5.53
CA GLU A 60 0.55 15.48 6.99
C GLU A 60 0.59 14.01 7.43
N LEU A 61 0.08 13.08 6.61
CA LEU A 61 0.14 11.65 6.88
C LEU A 61 1.58 11.12 6.70
N GLN A 62 2.28 11.57 5.65
CA GLN A 62 3.67 11.22 5.41
C GLN A 62 4.58 11.71 6.55
N ALA A 63 4.38 12.94 7.02
CA ALA A 63 5.09 13.48 8.18
C ALA A 63 4.80 12.65 9.45
N ALA A 64 3.56 12.22 9.66
CA ALA A 64 3.20 11.35 10.78
C ALA A 64 3.87 9.97 10.70
N ILE A 65 3.93 9.36 9.51
CA ILE A 65 4.62 8.09 9.28
C ILE A 65 6.12 8.22 9.56
N MET A 66 6.77 9.27 9.06
CA MET A 66 8.21 9.49 9.25
C MET A 66 8.62 9.72 10.70
N LEU A 67 7.74 10.26 11.55
CA LEU A 67 8.00 10.42 12.98
C LEU A 67 8.22 9.09 13.72
N THR A 68 7.76 7.96 13.17
CA THR A 68 8.02 6.61 13.71
C THR A 68 9.45 6.14 13.45
N HIS A 69 10.06 6.56 12.33
CA HIS A 69 11.39 6.12 11.90
C HIS A 69 12.55 6.94 12.49
N SER A 70 12.27 8.11 13.07
CA SER A 70 13.30 9.03 13.61
C SER A 70 13.65 8.81 15.08
N ASN A 71 13.05 7.80 15.74
CA ASN A 71 13.20 7.54 17.18
C ASN A 71 13.86 6.18 17.50
N GLU A 72 14.49 5.55 16.51
CA GLU A 72 15.44 4.44 16.69
C GLU A 72 16.88 4.97 16.74
#